data_AF-A0A0R3Q7G5-F1
#
_entry.id   AF-A0A0R3Q7G5-F1
#
_cell.length_a   1.000
_cell.length_b   1.000
_cell.length_c   1.000
_cell.angle_alpha   90.00
_cell.angle_beta   90.00
_cell.angle_gamma   90.00
#
_symmetry.space_group_name_H-M   'P 1'
#
loop_
_entity.id
_entity.type
_entity.pdbx_description
1 polymer ?
#
loop_
_entity_poly.entity_id
_entity_poly.type
_entity_poly.pdbx_seq_one_letter_code
_entity_poly.pdbx_strand_id
1 'polypeptide(L)'
;MLFKVYSYYSFIMAMQRNDFYIPRKSLNQTKSQRLPADVSFGYTLLSDNVREMELIAQWGLCVNNNFVGDLGEPTYGVYLSGHPDLVTPAPFLGRTKLKILACKILKGRCNIVGLGSYHLLPTRGCHSHSAMQPVDCKLSRHDNYRCDQIFLFEEKGVGYSKSPANILPFAIYDVEFPPNTERFSLFTFVSFSVLSFKGTDSIVWSGNLLIGSKRYSRVSLYSLAAATKPPLM
;
A
#
# COMPACT_ATOMS: atom_id res chain seq x y z
N MET A 1 -2.34 12.68 0.52
CA MET A 1 -1.20 12.41 1.42
C MET A 1 0.08 12.62 0.62
N LEU A 2 0.80 13.72 0.82
CA LEU A 2 2.08 13.99 0.15
C LEU A 2 3.18 13.62 1.15
N PHE A 3 3.77 12.44 1.00
CA PHE A 3 5.00 12.11 1.72
C PHE A 3 6.16 12.88 1.09
N LYS A 4 6.86 13.67 1.90
CA LYS A 4 8.24 14.05 1.58
C LYS A 4 9.10 12.80 1.74
N VAL A 5 9.34 12.12 0.63
CA VAL A 5 10.34 11.06 0.52
C VAL A 5 11.71 11.72 0.65
N TYR A 6 12.40 11.51 1.76
CA TYR A 6 13.82 11.78 1.84
C TYR A 6 14.53 10.61 1.14
N SER A 7 14.66 10.72 -0.18
CA SER A 7 15.42 9.76 -0.99
C SER A 7 16.90 10.04 -0.80
N TYR A 8 17.67 9.04 -0.39
CA TYR A 8 19.09 8.96 -0.74
C TYR A 8 19.39 7.55 -1.23
N TYR A 9 20.06 7.48 -2.38
CA TYR A 9 20.41 6.34 -3.22
C TYR A 9 19.29 5.81 -4.14
N SER A 10 19.34 6.28 -5.39
CA SER A 10 18.64 5.69 -6.53
C SER A 10 19.52 4.56 -7.09
N PHE A 11 19.16 3.30 -6.85
CA PHE A 11 19.58 2.21 -7.75
C PHE A 11 18.46 2.04 -8.78
N ILE A 12 18.58 2.77 -9.89
CA ILE A 12 17.70 2.57 -11.05
C ILE A 12 18.18 1.29 -11.75
N MET A 13 17.66 0.13 -11.32
CA MET A 13 17.67 -1.05 -12.18
C MET A 13 16.73 -0.78 -13.34
N ALA A 14 17.25 -0.21 -14.43
CA ALA A 14 16.51 -0.05 -15.67
C ALA A 14 16.23 -1.44 -16.27
N MET A 15 15.14 -2.04 -15.82
CA MET A 15 14.59 -3.28 -16.34
C MET A 15 14.01 -3.04 -17.74
N GLN A 16 14.75 -3.42 -18.78
CA GLN A 16 14.26 -3.35 -20.15
C GLN A 16 13.56 -4.66 -20.52
N ARG A 17 12.35 -4.89 -19.98
CA ARG A 17 11.52 -6.03 -20.41
C ARG A 17 10.78 -5.64 -21.69
N ASN A 18 11.29 -6.06 -22.84
CA ASN A 18 10.66 -5.82 -24.14
C ASN A 18 9.20 -6.34 -24.18
N ASP A 19 8.95 -7.43 -23.47
CA ASP A 19 7.63 -8.04 -23.35
C ASP A 19 6.61 -7.16 -22.62
N PHE A 20 6.98 -6.11 -21.90
CA PHE A 20 5.99 -5.18 -21.34
C PHE A 20 5.35 -4.29 -22.44
N TYR A 21 6.10 -4.05 -23.53
CA TYR A 21 5.63 -3.27 -24.66
C TYR A 21 4.84 -4.11 -25.68
N ILE A 22 4.93 -5.44 -25.64
CA ILE A 22 4.22 -6.34 -26.55
C ILE A 22 2.70 -6.41 -26.24
N PRO A 23 2.25 -6.55 -24.97
CA PRO A 23 0.87 -6.40 -24.56
C PRO A 23 0.29 -5.09 -25.05
N ARG A 24 1.03 -3.97 -25.04
CA ARG A 24 0.53 -2.71 -25.63
C ARG A 24 0.18 -2.85 -27.10
N LYS A 25 0.98 -3.57 -27.89
CA LYS A 25 0.71 -3.78 -29.33
C LYS A 25 -0.50 -4.70 -29.55
N SER A 26 -0.67 -5.76 -28.75
CA SER A 26 -1.81 -6.68 -28.88
C SER A 26 -3.11 -6.08 -28.30
N LEU A 27 -3.05 -5.35 -27.17
CA LEU A 27 -4.21 -4.66 -26.60
C LEU A 27 -4.78 -3.59 -27.56
N ASN A 28 -3.88 -2.91 -28.29
CA ASN A 28 -4.27 -1.87 -29.25
C ASN A 28 -4.89 -2.43 -30.55
N GLN A 29 -4.79 -3.73 -30.82
CA GLN A 29 -5.37 -4.35 -32.03
C GLN A 29 -6.83 -4.79 -31.85
N THR A 30 -7.32 -4.89 -30.61
CA THR A 30 -8.71 -5.27 -30.33
C THR A 30 -9.62 -4.04 -30.38
N LYS A 31 -10.23 -3.79 -31.53
CA LYS A 31 -11.24 -2.74 -31.75
C LYS A 31 -12.52 -3.01 -30.91
N SER A 32 -12.54 -2.60 -29.65
CA SER A 32 -13.75 -2.06 -29.01
C SER A 32 -13.38 -1.10 -27.88
N GLN A 33 -13.82 0.15 -28.04
CA GLN A 33 -13.84 1.23 -27.04
C GLN A 33 -12.50 1.57 -26.35
N ARG A 34 -11.75 2.42 -27.06
CA ARG A 34 -10.86 3.50 -26.59
C ARG A 34 -10.71 3.64 -25.06
N LEU A 35 -9.56 3.25 -24.55
CA LEU A 35 -8.60 4.08 -23.79
C LEU A 35 -7.23 3.40 -23.94
N PRO A 36 -6.11 4.12 -24.14
CA PRO A 36 -4.81 3.50 -23.93
C PRO A 36 -4.84 2.87 -22.54
N ALA A 37 -4.35 1.63 -22.38
CA ALA A 37 -4.22 1.05 -21.06
C ALA A 37 -3.26 1.94 -20.26
N ASP A 38 -3.83 2.85 -19.46
CA ASP A 38 -3.07 3.85 -18.74
C ASP A 38 -2.10 3.13 -17.82
N VAL A 39 -0.82 3.48 -17.95
CA VAL A 39 0.19 2.96 -17.07
C VAL A 39 -0.12 3.48 -15.68
N SER A 40 -0.41 2.55 -14.79
CA SER A 40 -0.49 2.84 -13.37
C SER A 40 0.73 2.25 -12.67
N PHE A 41 0.85 2.53 -11.38
CA PHE A 41 1.87 1.94 -10.53
C PHE A 41 1.23 0.96 -9.55
N GLY A 42 1.96 -0.10 -9.26
CA GLY A 42 1.68 -1.00 -8.15
C GLY A 42 2.93 -1.16 -7.30
N TYR A 43 2.75 -1.43 -6.02
CA TYR A 43 3.82 -1.43 -5.02
C TYR A 43 3.83 -2.73 -4.24
N THR A 44 5.01 -3.19 -3.85
CA THR A 44 5.15 -4.33 -2.94
C THR A 44 6.35 -4.15 -2.03
N LEU A 45 6.28 -4.73 -0.84
CA LEU A 45 7.38 -4.73 0.11
C LEU A 45 8.37 -5.82 -0.29
N LEU A 46 9.66 -5.48 -0.33
CA LEU A 46 10.74 -6.43 -0.53
C LEU A 46 11.37 -6.83 0.79
N SER A 47 11.85 -8.07 0.86
CA SER A 47 12.74 -8.47 1.95
C SER A 47 14.14 -7.87 1.72
N ASP A 48 14.96 -7.80 2.77
CA ASP A 48 16.37 -7.37 2.64
C ASP A 48 17.23 -8.52 2.08
N ASN A 49 16.82 -9.06 0.94
CA ASN A 49 17.45 -10.20 0.28
C ASN A 49 17.91 -9.78 -1.13
N VAL A 50 19.22 -9.65 -1.28
CA VAL A 50 19.83 -9.24 -2.57
C VAL A 50 19.51 -10.22 -3.69
N ARG A 51 19.49 -11.53 -3.40
CA ARG A 51 19.18 -12.56 -4.39
C ARG A 51 17.73 -12.46 -4.89
N GLU A 52 16.79 -12.09 -4.02
CA GLU A 52 15.40 -11.82 -4.43
C GLU A 52 15.36 -10.66 -5.44
N MET A 53 16.06 -9.56 -5.14
CA MET A 53 16.12 -8.39 -6.02
C MET A 53 16.77 -8.71 -7.38
N GLU A 54 17.84 -9.51 -7.39
CA GLU A 54 18.48 -9.99 -8.63
C GLU A 54 17.56 -10.88 -9.45
N LEU A 55 16.77 -11.76 -8.81
CA LEU A 55 15.82 -12.62 -9.52
C LEU A 55 14.65 -11.81 -10.09
N ILE A 56 14.12 -10.86 -9.34
CA ILE A 56 13.09 -9.93 -9.84
C ILE A 56 13.64 -9.12 -11.02
N ALA A 57 14.91 -8.74 -10.95
CA ALA A 57 15.58 -8.09 -12.06
C ALA A 57 15.65 -9.03 -13.29
N GLN A 58 16.14 -10.25 -13.14
CA GLN A 58 16.32 -11.12 -14.30
C GLN A 58 15.00 -11.61 -14.91
N TRP A 59 14.00 -11.89 -14.07
CA TRP A 59 12.81 -12.66 -14.47
C TRP A 59 11.49 -11.91 -14.32
N GLY A 60 11.54 -10.68 -13.80
CA GLY A 60 10.34 -9.94 -13.40
C GLY A 60 9.75 -10.43 -12.07
N LEU A 61 8.65 -9.81 -11.66
CA LEU A 61 7.93 -10.22 -10.45
C LEU A 61 7.09 -11.47 -10.75
N CYS A 62 7.29 -12.51 -9.94
CA CYS A 62 6.64 -13.81 -10.11
C CYS A 62 5.41 -13.97 -9.21
N VAL A 63 4.55 -14.92 -9.57
CA VAL A 63 3.42 -15.37 -8.74
C VAL A 63 3.87 -15.86 -7.35
N ASN A 64 2.93 -16.01 -6.41
CA ASN A 64 3.21 -16.33 -5.01
C ASN A 64 4.06 -15.28 -4.26
N ASN A 65 4.04 -14.02 -4.69
CA ASN A 65 4.69 -12.91 -3.96
C ASN A 65 3.90 -12.45 -2.73
N ASN A 66 2.71 -13.03 -2.52
CA ASN A 66 1.91 -12.89 -1.30
C ASN A 66 1.40 -14.28 -0.90
N PHE A 67 1.44 -14.60 0.40
CA PHE A 67 1.10 -15.92 0.92
C PHE A 67 -0.41 -16.17 0.90
N VAL A 68 -1.21 -15.15 1.24
CA VAL A 68 -2.68 -15.19 1.22
C VAL A 68 -3.17 -13.89 0.60
N GLY A 69 -4.09 -13.98 -0.35
CA GLY A 69 -4.66 -12.82 -1.03
C GLY A 69 -6.18 -12.90 -1.13
N ASP A 70 -6.84 -11.75 -1.15
CA ASP A 70 -8.30 -11.65 -1.11
C ASP A 70 -8.98 -11.67 -2.49
N LEU A 71 -8.22 -11.65 -3.57
CA LEU A 71 -8.72 -11.33 -4.92
C LEU A 71 -8.54 -12.46 -5.93
N GLY A 72 -7.95 -13.58 -5.51
CA GLY A 72 -7.65 -14.72 -6.35
C GLY A 72 -6.53 -15.58 -5.79
N GLU A 73 -6.37 -16.77 -6.35
CA GLU A 73 -5.36 -17.71 -5.88
C GLU A 73 -3.94 -17.23 -6.26
N PRO A 74 -3.01 -17.07 -5.28
CA PRO A 74 -1.67 -16.52 -5.53
C PRO A 74 -0.81 -17.28 -6.53
N THR A 75 -1.15 -18.55 -6.83
CA THR A 75 -0.42 -19.40 -7.78
C THR A 75 -0.61 -19.00 -9.25
N TYR A 76 -1.64 -18.19 -9.54
CA TYR A 76 -2.02 -17.75 -10.90
C TYR A 76 -1.78 -16.26 -11.17
N GLY A 77 -1.35 -15.49 -10.19
CA GLY A 77 -1.13 -14.06 -10.39
C GLY A 77 -0.28 -13.43 -9.30
N VAL A 78 -0.04 -12.13 -9.47
CA VAL A 78 0.83 -11.32 -8.63
C VAL A 78 0.00 -10.29 -7.89
N TYR A 79 0.26 -10.12 -6.60
CA TYR A 79 -0.38 -9.12 -5.75
C TYR A 79 0.47 -7.87 -5.65
N LEU A 80 -0.12 -6.70 -5.93
CA LEU A 80 0.50 -5.40 -5.71
C LEU A 80 -0.48 -4.50 -4.98
N SER A 81 0.03 -3.58 -4.17
CA SER A 81 -0.77 -2.50 -3.56
C SER A 81 -0.88 -1.33 -4.53
N GLY A 82 -2.04 -0.70 -4.63
CA GLY A 82 -2.25 0.51 -5.42
C GLY A 82 -1.52 1.73 -4.85
N HIS A 83 -1.28 1.74 -3.55
CA HIS A 83 -0.61 2.83 -2.83
C HIS A 83 0.64 2.34 -2.08
N PRO A 84 1.73 3.13 -2.08
CA PRO A 84 3.00 2.73 -1.48
C PRO A 84 2.97 2.70 0.06
N ASP A 85 2.06 3.44 0.69
CA ASP A 85 1.87 3.45 2.15
C ASP A 85 1.01 2.28 2.66
N LEU A 86 0.40 1.53 1.74
CA LEU A 86 -0.41 0.34 1.98
C LEU A 86 0.26 -0.94 1.45
N VAL A 87 1.59 -1.02 1.43
CA VAL A 87 2.34 -2.25 1.07
C VAL A 87 2.35 -3.32 2.16
N THR A 88 1.80 -3.01 3.34
CA THR A 88 1.64 -3.93 4.46
C THR A 88 0.41 -3.54 5.29
N PRO A 89 -0.32 -4.51 5.86
CA PRO A 89 -1.45 -4.21 6.74
C PRO A 89 -1.03 -3.51 8.04
N ALA A 90 0.23 -3.72 8.47
CA ALA A 90 0.75 -3.13 9.69
C ALA A 90 1.15 -1.65 9.49
N PRO A 91 1.02 -0.80 10.51
CA PRO A 91 1.61 0.53 10.49
C PRO A 91 3.14 0.42 10.41
N PHE A 92 3.77 1.37 9.72
CA PHE A 92 5.21 1.50 9.73
C PHE A 92 5.65 1.95 11.13
N LEU A 93 6.53 1.17 11.76
CA LEU A 93 7.07 1.49 13.08
C LEU A 93 8.24 2.47 12.92
N GLY A 94 8.45 3.30 13.95
CA GLY A 94 9.62 4.18 14.01
C GLY A 94 10.90 3.36 13.92
N ARG A 95 11.91 3.86 13.19
CA ARG A 95 13.21 3.20 12.93
C ARG A 95 13.17 2.00 12.00
N THR A 96 12.02 1.64 11.41
CA THR A 96 11.98 0.60 10.39
C THR A 96 12.53 1.12 9.07
N LYS A 97 13.49 0.38 8.51
CA LYS A 97 13.94 0.53 7.13
C LYS A 97 13.12 -0.41 6.26
N LEU A 98 12.53 0.12 5.19
CA LEU A 98 11.71 -0.64 4.25
C LEU A 98 12.28 -0.51 2.85
N LYS A 99 12.19 -1.59 2.08
CA LYS A 99 12.45 -1.59 0.65
C LYS A 99 11.13 -1.76 -0.07
N ILE A 100 10.72 -0.76 -0.85
CA ILE A 100 9.47 -0.80 -1.62
C ILE A 100 9.80 -0.89 -3.10
N LEU A 101 9.37 -1.97 -3.74
CA LEU A 101 9.42 -2.10 -5.20
C LEU A 101 8.19 -1.39 -5.79
N ALA A 102 8.44 -0.45 -6.69
CA ALA A 102 7.42 0.07 -7.60
C ALA A 102 7.51 -0.63 -8.95
N CYS A 103 6.35 -1.06 -9.42
CA CYS A 103 6.15 -1.66 -10.72
C CYS A 103 5.29 -0.74 -11.58
N LYS A 104 5.66 -0.55 -12.83
CA LYS A 104 4.73 -0.07 -13.85
C LYS A 104 3.79 -1.22 -14.20
N ILE A 105 2.49 -0.97 -14.23
CA ILE A 105 1.48 -1.99 -14.50
C ILE A 105 0.53 -1.56 -15.61
N LEU A 106 0.11 -2.54 -16.41
CA LEU A 106 -0.98 -2.41 -17.36
C LEU A 106 -2.16 -3.20 -16.81
N LYS A 107 -3.04 -2.55 -16.05
CA LYS A 107 -4.21 -3.19 -15.43
C LYS A 107 -5.14 -3.84 -16.47
N GLY A 108 -5.20 -3.27 -17.68
CA GLY A 108 -6.10 -3.75 -18.73
C GLY A 108 -7.55 -3.77 -18.26
N ARG A 109 -8.31 -4.76 -18.74
CA ARG A 109 -9.68 -5.00 -18.25
C ARG A 109 -9.62 -5.59 -16.84
N CYS A 110 -10.12 -4.83 -15.87
CA CYS A 110 -10.19 -5.24 -14.48
C CYS A 110 -11.56 -5.81 -14.13
N ASN A 111 -11.60 -6.96 -13.45
CA ASN A 111 -12.81 -7.45 -12.80
C ASN A 111 -12.85 -6.96 -11.34
N ILE A 112 -14.02 -6.57 -10.85
CA ILE A 112 -14.22 -6.19 -9.44
C ILE A 112 -14.74 -7.41 -8.69
N VAL A 113 -14.05 -7.77 -7.61
CA VAL A 113 -14.36 -8.98 -6.82
C VAL A 113 -14.52 -8.63 -5.34
N GLY A 114 -15.25 -9.47 -4.62
CA GLY A 114 -15.39 -9.35 -3.16
C GLY A 114 -14.11 -9.77 -2.45
N LEU A 115 -13.83 -9.17 -1.29
CA LEU A 115 -12.76 -9.65 -0.41
C LEU A 115 -13.03 -11.10 0.03
N GLY A 116 -11.98 -11.86 0.31
CA GLY A 116 -12.09 -13.29 0.63
C GLY A 116 -12.26 -14.21 -0.59
N SER A 117 -12.03 -13.71 -1.81
CA SER A 117 -12.04 -14.50 -3.05
C SER A 117 -10.71 -15.25 -3.27
N TYR A 118 -10.10 -15.82 -2.23
CA TYR A 118 -8.74 -16.38 -2.25
C TYR A 118 -8.58 -17.66 -3.09
N HIS A 119 -9.68 -18.33 -3.44
CA HIS A 119 -9.71 -19.45 -4.39
C HIS A 119 -10.21 -19.08 -5.79
N LEU A 120 -10.45 -17.79 -6.04
CA LEU A 120 -10.97 -17.34 -7.32
C LEU A 120 -9.90 -17.49 -8.40
N LEU A 121 -10.24 -18.22 -9.45
CA LEU A 121 -9.42 -18.31 -10.65
C LEU A 121 -9.46 -16.97 -11.42
N PRO A 122 -8.41 -16.65 -12.19
CA PRO A 122 -8.42 -15.46 -13.03
C PRO A 122 -9.64 -15.41 -13.97
N THR A 123 -10.29 -14.23 -14.04
CA THR A 123 -11.49 -14.06 -14.87
C THR A 123 -11.10 -13.98 -16.34
N ARG A 124 -11.68 -14.85 -17.18
CA ARG A 124 -11.42 -14.89 -18.63
C ARG A 124 -11.68 -13.54 -19.29
N GLY A 125 -10.76 -13.11 -20.16
CA GLY A 125 -10.82 -11.82 -20.85
C GLY A 125 -10.55 -10.59 -19.97
N CYS A 126 -10.22 -10.79 -18.69
CA CYS A 126 -9.68 -9.76 -17.80
C CYS A 126 -8.16 -9.96 -17.65
N HIS A 127 -7.50 -8.98 -17.05
CA HIS A 127 -6.04 -8.97 -16.82
C HIS A 127 -5.69 -8.64 -15.37
N SER A 128 -6.67 -8.17 -14.61
CA SER A 128 -6.54 -7.92 -13.19
C SER A 128 -7.86 -8.11 -12.44
N HIS A 129 -7.76 -8.39 -11.15
CA HIS A 129 -8.85 -8.22 -10.19
C HIS A 129 -8.53 -7.07 -9.22
N SER A 130 -9.57 -6.39 -8.75
CA SER A 130 -9.47 -5.39 -7.68
C SER A 130 -10.67 -5.53 -6.75
N ALA A 131 -10.49 -5.10 -5.50
CA ALA A 131 -11.57 -5.15 -4.52
C ALA A 131 -12.67 -4.14 -4.87
N MET A 132 -13.91 -4.49 -4.53
CA MET A 132 -14.99 -3.51 -4.41
C MET A 132 -14.64 -2.52 -3.28
N GLN A 133 -14.55 -1.24 -3.60
CA GLN A 133 -14.28 -0.21 -2.58
C GLN A 133 -15.56 0.07 -1.77
N PRO A 134 -15.50 0.05 -0.43
CA PRO A 134 -16.63 0.43 0.41
C PRO A 134 -16.97 1.91 0.20
N VAL A 135 -18.25 2.21 0.01
CA VAL A 135 -18.73 3.60 -0.10
C VAL A 135 -18.88 4.15 1.32
N ASP A 136 -18.25 5.29 1.60
CA ASP A 136 -18.45 6.13 2.79
C ASP A 136 -18.17 5.50 4.18
N CYS A 137 -17.15 4.64 4.28
CA CYS A 137 -16.70 4.08 5.56
C CYS A 137 -15.26 4.48 5.90
N LYS A 138 -15.01 4.96 7.13
CA LYS A 138 -13.64 5.03 7.67
C LYS A 138 -13.15 3.61 7.95
N LEU A 139 -12.32 3.09 7.06
CA LEU A 139 -11.74 1.76 7.18
C LEU A 139 -10.52 1.74 8.10
N SER A 140 -10.28 0.59 8.73
CA SER A 140 -9.00 0.33 9.41
C SER A 140 -7.85 0.31 8.39
N ARG A 141 -6.60 0.47 8.82
CA ARG A 141 -5.43 0.32 7.91
C ARG A 141 -5.39 -1.06 7.26
N HIS A 142 -5.71 -2.09 8.03
CA HIS A 142 -5.76 -3.47 7.54
C HIS A 142 -6.80 -3.63 6.42
N ASP A 143 -7.98 -3.05 6.57
CA ASP A 143 -9.02 -3.14 5.53
C ASP A 143 -8.69 -2.26 4.32
N ASN A 144 -8.08 -1.09 4.54
CA ASN A 144 -7.53 -0.28 3.44
C ASN A 144 -6.47 -1.06 2.66
N TYR A 145 -5.54 -1.75 3.35
CA TYR A 145 -4.55 -2.62 2.71
C TYR A 145 -5.21 -3.68 1.81
N ARG A 146 -6.24 -4.36 2.31
CA ARG A 146 -6.98 -5.40 1.57
C ARG A 146 -7.71 -4.84 0.36
N CYS A 147 -8.41 -3.72 0.52
CA CYS A 147 -9.12 -3.04 -0.56
C CYS A 147 -8.20 -2.43 -1.61
N ASP A 148 -6.97 -2.08 -1.22
CA ASP A 148 -5.96 -1.48 -2.10
C ASP A 148 -5.18 -2.51 -2.93
N GLN A 149 -5.35 -3.80 -2.64
CA GLN A 149 -4.70 -4.85 -3.42
C GLN A 149 -5.20 -4.88 -4.87
N ILE A 150 -4.28 -5.21 -5.77
CA ILE A 150 -4.47 -5.42 -7.20
C ILE A 150 -3.86 -6.79 -7.50
N PHE A 151 -4.68 -7.70 -8.01
CA PHE A 151 -4.22 -9.02 -8.45
C PHE A 151 -4.07 -9.00 -9.97
N LEU A 152 -2.85 -9.21 -10.47
CA LEU A 152 -2.50 -9.13 -11.90
C LEU A 152 -2.12 -10.50 -12.42
N PHE A 153 -2.63 -10.86 -13.60
CA PHE A 153 -2.40 -12.15 -14.22
C PHE A 153 -2.34 -12.04 -15.74
N GLU A 154 -1.79 -13.08 -16.36
CA GLU A 154 -1.66 -13.18 -17.80
C GLU A 154 -2.00 -14.61 -18.23
N GLU A 155 -3.00 -14.75 -19.10
CA GLU A 155 -3.35 -16.01 -19.74
C GLU A 155 -2.30 -16.34 -20.82
N LYS A 156 -1.78 -17.56 -20.81
CA LYS A 156 -0.76 -18.04 -21.73
C LYS A 156 -1.10 -19.47 -22.19
N GLY A 157 -1.66 -19.58 -23.39
CA GLY A 157 -2.08 -20.87 -23.95
C GLY A 157 -3.20 -21.50 -23.13
N VAL A 158 -2.92 -22.64 -22.48
CA VAL A 158 -3.90 -23.38 -21.64
C VAL A 158 -3.80 -23.02 -20.15
N GLY A 159 -2.81 -22.19 -19.76
CA GLY A 159 -2.56 -21.85 -18.36
C GLY A 159 -2.29 -20.36 -18.15
N TYR A 160 -1.64 -20.05 -17.02
CA TYR A 160 -1.29 -18.68 -16.64
C TYR A 160 0.22 -18.52 -16.52
N SER A 161 0.72 -17.34 -16.91
CA SER A 161 2.13 -16.99 -16.78
C SER A 161 2.56 -16.94 -15.32
N LYS A 162 3.74 -17.48 -15.02
CA LYS A 162 4.36 -17.36 -13.69
C LYS A 162 5.00 -15.99 -13.44
N SER A 163 5.21 -15.20 -14.49
CA SER A 163 5.73 -13.84 -14.43
C SER A 163 4.97 -13.00 -15.46
N PRO A 164 3.81 -12.43 -15.07
CA PRO A 164 2.92 -11.71 -15.98
C PRO A 164 3.62 -10.53 -16.68
N ALA A 165 3.51 -10.47 -18.01
CA ALA A 165 4.15 -9.44 -18.83
C ALA A 165 3.54 -8.04 -18.65
N ASN A 166 2.35 -7.94 -18.08
CA ASN A 166 1.70 -6.67 -17.73
C ASN A 166 2.27 -6.01 -16.45
N ILE A 167 3.37 -6.54 -15.92
CA ILE A 167 4.09 -6.02 -14.76
C ILE A 167 5.54 -5.79 -15.12
N LEU A 168 6.01 -4.56 -14.90
CA LEU A 168 7.40 -4.17 -15.10
C LEU A 168 7.98 -3.62 -13.80
N PRO A 169 8.88 -4.36 -13.12
CA PRO A 169 9.67 -3.80 -12.03
C PRO A 169 10.38 -2.53 -12.52
N PHE A 170 10.24 -1.42 -11.81
CA PHE A 170 10.66 -0.11 -12.30
C PHE A 170 11.68 0.57 -11.39
N ALA A 171 11.44 0.61 -10.08
CA ALA A 171 12.32 1.25 -9.13
C ALA A 171 12.18 0.62 -7.74
N ILE A 172 13.26 0.62 -6.97
CA ILE A 172 13.25 0.25 -5.55
C ILE A 172 13.48 1.51 -4.73
N TYR A 173 12.65 1.73 -3.72
CA TYR A 173 12.76 2.82 -2.78
C TYR A 173 13.22 2.30 -1.43
N ASP A 174 14.34 2.82 -0.93
CA ASP A 174 14.71 2.71 0.46
C ASP A 174 13.96 3.79 1.27
N VAL A 175 13.14 3.34 2.22
CA VAL A 175 12.31 4.20 3.06
C VAL A 175 12.74 4.04 4.50
N GLU A 176 13.12 5.15 5.13
CA GLU A 176 13.49 5.20 6.54
C GLU A 176 12.63 6.23 7.28
N PHE A 177 12.05 5.82 8.39
CA PHE A 177 11.26 6.70 9.25
C PHE A 177 12.13 7.26 10.38
N PRO A 178 12.18 8.60 10.55
CA PRO A 178 12.99 9.21 11.60
C PRO A 178 12.65 8.66 12.99
N PRO A 179 13.64 8.52 13.89
CA PRO A 179 13.45 7.96 15.22
C PRO A 179 12.50 8.77 16.12
N ASN A 180 12.16 10.01 15.75
CA ASN A 180 11.23 10.89 16.49
C ASN A 180 9.79 10.85 15.96
N THR A 181 9.45 9.92 15.08
CA THR A 181 8.09 9.82 14.54
C THR A 181 7.06 9.46 15.63
N GLU A 182 7.46 8.89 16.77
CA GLU A 182 6.53 8.62 17.90
C GLU A 182 6.02 9.89 18.60
N ARG A 183 6.73 11.03 18.48
CA ARG A 183 6.21 12.35 18.89
C ARG A 183 5.44 13.06 17.78
N PHE A 184 5.50 12.54 16.56
CA PHE A 184 4.83 13.06 15.36
C PHE A 184 3.66 12.16 14.88
N SER A 185 3.42 11.01 15.53
CA SER A 185 2.50 9.96 15.05
C SER A 185 1.14 9.93 15.72
N LEU A 186 0.67 11.03 16.29
CA LEU A 186 -0.76 11.20 16.58
C LEU A 186 -1.35 12.53 16.11
N PHE A 187 -0.52 13.50 15.74
CA PHE A 187 -0.98 14.83 15.31
C PHE A 187 -1.05 15.05 13.79
N THR A 188 -0.75 14.02 12.98
CA THR A 188 -0.64 14.20 11.52
C THR A 188 -1.60 13.32 10.72
N PHE A 189 -2.83 13.08 11.22
CA PHE A 189 -3.85 12.36 10.45
C PHE A 189 -5.06 13.20 10.04
N VAL A 190 -5.06 14.50 10.33
CA VAL A 190 -6.04 15.41 9.75
C VAL A 190 -5.32 16.68 9.33
N SER A 191 -5.41 16.99 8.03
CA SER A 191 -4.91 18.19 7.37
C SER A 191 -3.44 18.15 6.91
N PHE A 192 -3.24 17.54 5.74
CA PHE A 192 -2.30 18.10 4.76
C PHE A 192 -3.09 18.84 3.68
N SER A 193 -3.71 19.95 4.06
CA SER A 193 -3.96 21.10 3.20
C SER A 193 -3.90 22.35 4.07
N VAL A 194 -2.69 22.91 4.18
CA VAL A 194 -2.43 24.32 4.51
C VAL A 194 -2.74 24.77 5.97
N LEU A 195 -1.67 25.29 6.59
CA LEU A 195 -1.56 26.11 7.81
C LEU A 195 -1.49 25.40 9.19
N SER A 196 -0.26 25.44 9.71
CA SER A 196 0.17 25.20 11.08
C SER A 196 -0.61 26.03 12.10
N PHE A 197 -1.14 25.37 13.14
CA PHE A 197 -1.52 26.03 14.39
C PHE A 197 -0.82 25.33 15.55
N LYS A 198 0.02 26.07 16.29
CA LYS A 198 0.67 25.60 17.52
C LYS A 198 -0.35 25.56 18.65
N GLY A 199 -0.85 24.37 18.99
CA GLY A 199 -1.65 24.14 20.22
C GLY A 199 -0.75 23.63 21.34
N THR A 200 -0.77 24.29 22.49
CA THR A 200 -0.05 23.90 23.72
C THR A 200 -0.89 22.93 24.55
N ASP A 201 -0.33 21.79 24.94
CA ASP A 201 -0.99 20.81 25.81
C ASP A 201 -1.26 21.38 27.22
N SER A 202 -2.48 21.19 27.74
CA SER A 202 -2.86 21.62 29.10
C SER A 202 -3.08 20.42 30.03
N ILE A 203 -2.35 20.35 31.15
CA ILE A 203 -2.59 19.39 32.23
C ILE A 203 -3.93 19.74 32.89
N VAL A 204 -4.88 18.81 32.86
CA VAL A 204 -6.22 19.04 33.44
C VAL A 204 -6.33 18.53 34.86
N TRP A 205 -5.48 17.58 35.27
CA TRP A 205 -5.43 17.12 36.66
C TRP A 205 -4.11 16.38 36.95
N SER A 206 -3.61 16.48 38.18
CA SER A 206 -2.46 15.69 38.65
C SER A 206 -2.62 15.32 40.12
N GLY A 207 -2.38 14.05 40.47
CA GLY A 207 -2.53 13.57 41.84
C GLY A 207 -2.30 12.07 41.99
N ASN A 208 -2.70 11.53 43.14
CA ASN A 208 -2.62 10.10 43.42
C ASN A 208 -3.95 9.44 43.02
N LEU A 209 -3.88 8.33 42.29
CA LEU A 209 -5.03 7.60 41.76
C LEU A 209 -5.13 6.22 42.41
N LEU A 210 -6.30 5.85 42.93
CA LEU A 210 -6.57 4.52 43.47
C LEU A 210 -7.47 3.75 42.50
N ILE A 211 -7.01 2.61 41.99
CA ILE A 211 -7.81 1.72 41.15
C ILE A 211 -7.89 0.35 41.84
N GLY A 212 -9.08 -0.01 42.31
CA GLY A 212 -9.28 -1.19 43.15
C GLY A 212 -8.46 -1.10 44.44
N SER A 213 -7.64 -2.13 44.72
CA SER A 213 -6.72 -2.14 45.86
C SER A 213 -5.34 -1.51 45.57
N LYS A 214 -5.09 -1.01 44.34
CA LYS A 214 -3.80 -0.48 43.93
C LYS A 214 -3.78 1.04 43.94
N ARG A 215 -2.78 1.61 44.62
CA ARG A 215 -2.54 3.05 44.71
C ARG A 215 -1.39 3.47 43.80
N TYR A 216 -1.67 4.39 42.89
CA TYR A 216 -0.73 5.03 42.00
C TYR A 216 -0.49 6.45 42.50
N SER A 217 0.78 6.85 42.59
CA SER A 217 1.14 8.20 43.00
C SER A 217 1.73 8.98 41.82
N ARG A 218 1.54 10.30 41.82
CA ARG A 218 2.04 11.23 40.77
C ARG A 218 1.51 10.92 39.36
N VAL A 219 0.22 10.65 39.24
CA VAL A 219 -0.46 10.46 37.96
C VAL A 219 -0.96 11.82 37.46
N SER A 220 -0.84 12.09 36.17
CA SER A 220 -1.41 13.29 35.54
C SER A 220 -2.33 12.92 34.40
N LEU A 221 -3.50 13.56 34.35
CA LEU A 221 -4.47 13.48 33.27
C LEU A 221 -4.29 14.68 32.35
N TYR A 222 -4.22 14.39 31.06
CA TYR A 222 -4.07 15.38 30.00
C TYR A 222 -5.35 15.37 29.16
N SER A 223 -5.85 16.56 28.80
CA SER A 223 -6.94 16.70 27.84
C SER A 223 -6.37 17.12 26.50
N LEU A 224 -6.73 16.38 25.46
CA LEU A 224 -6.45 16.72 24.06
C LEU A 224 -7.55 17.59 23.44
N ALA A 225 -8.66 17.79 24.14
CA ALA A 225 -9.62 18.81 23.81
C ALA A 225 -9.21 20.11 24.52
N ALA A 226 -9.04 21.19 23.75
CA ALA A 226 -9.29 22.51 24.29
C ALA A 226 -10.77 22.52 24.73
N ALA A 227 -11.02 22.26 26.00
CA ALA A 227 -12.28 22.65 26.61
C ALA A 227 -12.24 24.17 26.69
N THR A 228 -12.52 24.84 25.57
CA THR A 228 -12.96 26.22 25.63
C THR A 228 -14.24 26.19 26.43
N LYS A 229 -14.18 26.70 27.66
CA LYS A 229 -15.35 27.04 28.46
C LYS A 229 -16.36 27.71 27.51
N PRO A 230 -17.61 27.24 27.41
CA PRO A 230 -18.57 27.93 26.56
C PRO A 230 -18.61 29.40 27.00
N PRO A 231 -18.69 30.35 26.06
CA PRO A 231 -18.81 31.75 26.44
C PRO A 231 -20.01 31.87 27.38
N LEU A 232 -19.75 32.42 28.57
CA LEU A 232 -20.82 32.85 29.45
C LEU A 232 -21.64 33.88 28.66
N MET A 233 -22.92 33.59 28.47
CA MET A 233 -23.93 34.63 28.29
C MET A 233 -24.17 35.29 29.64
#